data_AF-A0A1E5BK87-F1
#
_entry.id   AF-A0A1E5BK87-F1
#
_cell.length_a   1.000
_cell.length_b   1.000
_cell.length_c   1.000
_cell.angle_alpha   90.00
_cell.angle_beta   90.00
_cell.angle_gamma   90.00
#
_symmetry.space_group_name_H-M   'P 1'
#
loop_
_entity.id
_entity.type
_entity.pdbx_description
1 polymer ?
#
loop_
_entity_poly.entity_id
_entity_poly.type
_entity_poly.pdbx_seq_one_letter_code
_entity_poly.pdbx_strand_id
1 'polypeptide(L)'
;MKIGLEFNTDKGIASVVGTTAKFVYSVHLSPMPVKGSVFSGEITIVTANIDTPEVLETVVRFNDVVEHAARNFDMTLSNGNVIFSSEECREIQKEVWSVLIKKYRLGPTELITPSTSTAD
;
A
#
# COMPACT_ATOMS: atom_id res chain seq x y z
N MET A 1 -9.67 -15.23 1.06
CA MET A 1 -8.74 -14.15 1.44
C MET A 1 -9.30 -13.47 2.68
N LYS A 2 -8.71 -13.70 3.87
CA LYS A 2 -9.14 -13.03 5.11
C LYS A 2 -8.50 -11.66 5.12
N ILE A 3 -9.28 -10.61 4.84
CA ILE A 3 -8.88 -9.23 5.18
C ILE A 3 -8.48 -9.27 6.66
N GLY A 4 -7.23 -8.93 6.95
CA GLY A 4 -6.59 -9.25 8.21
C GLY A 4 -7.08 -8.43 9.39
N LEU A 5 -6.44 -8.68 10.54
CA LEU A 5 -6.62 -7.95 11.79
C LEU A 5 -6.55 -6.44 11.53
N GLU A 6 -7.42 -5.72 12.22
CA GLU A 6 -7.50 -4.26 12.16
C GLU A 6 -7.13 -3.67 13.50
N PHE A 7 -6.35 -2.60 13.46
CA PHE A 7 -5.88 -1.89 14.63
C PHE A 7 -6.28 -0.42 14.51
N ASN A 8 -6.97 0.08 15.53
CA ASN A 8 -7.10 1.51 15.71
C ASN A 8 -5.75 2.06 16.17
N THR A 9 -5.34 3.14 15.54
CA THR A 9 -4.12 3.87 15.89
C THR A 9 -4.52 5.27 16.34
N ASP A 10 -3.64 5.97 17.05
CA ASP A 10 -3.90 7.36 17.48
C ASP A 10 -4.20 8.30 16.31
N LYS A 11 -3.78 7.94 15.10
CA LYS A 11 -3.90 8.76 13.88
C LYS A 11 -4.90 8.22 12.86
N GLY A 12 -5.52 7.06 13.06
CA GLY A 12 -6.38 6.43 12.06
C GLY A 12 -6.46 4.92 12.21
N ILE A 13 -6.43 4.18 11.10
CA ILE A 13 -6.70 2.74 11.11
C ILE A 13 -5.69 1.97 10.25
N ALA A 14 -5.17 0.86 10.79
CA ALA A 14 -4.30 -0.06 10.07
C ALA A 14 -5.02 -1.39 9.85
N SER A 15 -5.03 -1.90 8.63
CA SER A 15 -5.54 -3.24 8.31
C SER A 15 -4.45 -4.07 7.67
N VAL A 16 -4.17 -5.24 8.25
CA VAL A 16 -3.28 -6.23 7.63
C VAL A 16 -3.89 -6.67 6.30
N VAL A 17 -3.11 -6.52 5.22
CA VAL A 17 -3.57 -6.81 3.85
C VAL A 17 -3.03 -8.16 3.40
N GLY A 18 -1.73 -8.39 3.58
CA GLY A 18 -1.07 -9.59 3.07
C GLY A 18 0.35 -9.75 3.59
N THR A 19 1.08 -10.65 2.94
CA THR A 19 2.46 -10.99 3.25
C THR A 19 3.25 -11.12 1.95
N THR A 20 4.49 -10.66 1.94
CA THR A 20 5.49 -11.03 0.94
C THR A 20 6.40 -12.14 1.47
N ALA A 21 7.47 -12.48 0.76
CA ALA A 21 8.46 -13.44 1.23
C ALA A 21 9.17 -13.02 2.53
N LYS A 22 9.25 -11.70 2.81
CA LYS A 22 9.98 -11.15 3.96
C LYS A 22 9.11 -10.39 4.95
N PHE A 23 7.96 -9.89 4.51
CA PHE A 23 7.20 -8.93 5.28
C PHE A 23 5.75 -9.34 5.43
N VAL A 24 5.16 -9.04 6.59
CA VAL A 24 3.72 -8.78 6.68
C VAL A 24 3.49 -7.30 6.43
N TYR A 25 2.46 -6.96 5.65
CA TYR A 25 2.14 -5.56 5.37
C TYR A 25 0.70 -5.20 5.66
N SER A 26 0.53 -3.97 6.15
CA SER A 26 -0.75 -3.37 6.47
C SER A 26 -0.94 -2.07 5.70
N VAL A 27 -2.17 -1.81 5.26
CA VAL A 27 -2.56 -0.49 4.79
C VAL A 27 -2.98 0.35 5.98
N HIS A 28 -2.38 1.53 6.14
CA HIS A 28 -2.72 2.51 7.15
C HIS A 28 -3.37 3.73 6.51
N LEU A 29 -4.52 4.12 7.04
CA LEU A 29 -5.31 5.27 6.62
C LEU A 29 -5.31 6.29 7.75
N SER A 30 -4.80 7.49 7.45
CA SER A 30 -4.68 8.58 8.41
C SER A 30 -5.23 9.88 7.81
N PRO A 31 -6.39 10.39 8.26
CA PRO A 31 -7.19 9.93 9.40
C PRO A 31 -7.97 8.64 9.10
N MET A 32 -8.70 8.10 10.08
CA MET A 32 -9.67 7.02 9.82
C MET A 32 -10.76 7.50 8.84
N PRO A 33 -11.12 6.71 7.81
CA PRO A 33 -12.17 7.11 6.87
C PRO A 33 -13.53 7.26 7.57
N VAL A 34 -14.19 8.38 7.32
CA VAL A 34 -15.57 8.63 7.78
C VAL A 34 -16.53 8.23 6.68
N LYS A 35 -17.45 7.31 6.98
CA LYS A 35 -18.43 6.82 6.02
C LYS A 35 -19.27 7.98 5.45
N GLY A 36 -19.36 8.04 4.12
CA GLY A 36 -20.13 9.07 3.41
C GLY A 36 -19.39 10.40 3.23
N SER A 37 -18.14 10.50 3.67
CA SER A 37 -17.27 11.66 3.43
C SER A 37 -16.18 11.32 2.41
N VAL A 38 -15.72 12.33 1.67
CA VAL A 38 -14.53 12.20 0.83
C VAL A 38 -13.33 12.00 1.76
N PHE A 39 -12.54 10.97 1.48
CA PHE A 39 -11.30 10.75 2.21
C PHE A 39 -10.25 11.76 1.78
N SER A 40 -9.76 12.54 2.73
CA SER A 40 -8.66 13.49 2.55
C SER A 40 -7.59 13.17 3.59
N GLY A 41 -6.75 12.20 3.26
CA GLY A 41 -5.76 11.64 4.18
C GLY A 41 -4.63 10.95 3.45
N GLU A 42 -3.67 10.47 4.23
CA GLU A 42 -2.55 9.69 3.74
C GLU A 42 -2.90 8.20 3.74
N ILE A 43 -2.48 7.51 2.68
CA ILE A 43 -2.52 6.05 2.56
C ILE A 43 -1.08 5.58 2.56
N THR A 44 -0.70 4.82 3.58
CA THR A 44 0.66 4.27 3.71
C THR A 44 0.63 2.75 3.82
N ILE A 45 1.72 2.12 3.41
CA ILE A 45 1.96 0.70 3.61
C ILE A 45 3.00 0.58 4.72
N VAL A 46 2.60 -0.04 5.82
CA VAL A 46 3.46 -0.34 6.96
C VAL A 46 3.90 -1.79 6.82
N THR A 47 5.20 -2.04 6.90
CA THR A 47 5.75 -3.38 6.88
C THR A 47 6.34 -3.76 8.22
N ALA A 48 6.23 -5.04 8.56
CA ALA A 48 6.97 -5.67 9.64
C ALA A 48 7.58 -6.96 9.13
N ASN A 49 8.71 -7.35 9.71
CA ASN A 49 9.37 -8.60 9.35
C ASN A 49 8.45 -9.80 9.68
N ILE A 50 8.39 -10.81 8.82
CA ILE A 50 7.53 -11.98 9.07
C ILE A 50 8.00 -12.81 10.28
N ASP A 51 9.31 -12.83 10.53
CA ASP A 51 9.93 -13.58 11.64
C ASP A 51 9.85 -12.82 12.97
N THR A 52 9.78 -11.48 12.91
CA THR A 52 9.67 -10.58 14.07
C THR A 52 8.62 -9.48 13.80
N PRO A 53 7.32 -9.82 13.74
CA PRO A 53 6.26 -8.89 13.32
C PRO A 53 6.01 -7.74 14.30
N GLU A 54 6.53 -7.83 15.51
CA GLU A 54 6.56 -6.73 16.48
C GLU A 54 7.54 -5.61 16.10
N VAL A 55 8.49 -5.88 15.20
CA VAL A 55 9.46 -4.91 14.68
C VAL A 55 8.95 -4.35 13.37
N LEU A 56 8.57 -3.07 13.38
CA LEU A 56 8.25 -2.33 12.17
C LEU A 56 9.53 -2.08 11.37
N GLU A 57 9.51 -2.45 10.10
CA GLU A 57 10.66 -2.37 9.20
C GLU A 57 10.66 -1.04 8.44
N THR A 58 9.56 -0.75 7.74
CA THR A 58 9.45 0.50 6.99
C THR A 58 8.00 0.95 6.82
N VAL A 59 7.85 2.22 6.43
CA VAL A 59 6.59 2.83 6.03
C VAL A 59 6.81 3.50 4.70
N VAL A 60 6.02 3.14 3.69
CA VAL A 60 6.08 3.73 2.35
C VAL A 60 4.72 4.32 1.98
N ARG A 61 4.70 5.35 1.13
CA ARG A 61 3.43 5.88 0.64
C ARG A 61 2.84 4.92 -0.37
N PHE A 62 1.52 4.75 -0.33
CA PHE A 62 0.86 3.86 -1.27
C PHE A 62 1.03 4.31 -2.72
N ASN A 63 1.08 5.63 -2.97
CA ASN A 63 1.33 6.17 -4.30
C ASN A 63 2.70 5.75 -4.86
N ASP A 64 3.72 5.65 -4.01
CA ASP A 64 5.05 5.21 -4.45
C ASP A 64 4.99 3.75 -4.91
N VAL A 65 4.22 2.90 -4.21
CA VAL A 65 4.00 1.49 -4.61
C VAL A 65 3.29 1.42 -5.96
N VAL A 66 2.27 2.26 -6.18
CA VAL A 66 1.55 2.33 -7.45
C VAL A 66 2.48 2.79 -8.59
N GLU A 67 3.31 3.80 -8.36
CA GLU A 67 4.27 4.30 -9.36
C GLU A 67 5.30 3.22 -9.73
N HIS A 68 5.88 2.54 -8.75
CA HIS A 68 6.87 1.48 -8.98
C HIS A 68 6.25 0.29 -9.71
N ALA A 69 5.02 -0.08 -9.35
CA ALA A 69 4.28 -1.13 -10.04
C ALA A 69 3.95 -0.75 -11.51
N ALA A 70 3.63 0.51 -11.78
CA ALA A 70 3.32 0.99 -13.13
C ALA A 70 4.58 1.10 -14.02
N ARG A 71 5.71 1.48 -13.43
CA ARG A 71 7.00 1.63 -14.15
C ARG A 71 7.83 0.35 -14.22
N ASN A 72 7.40 -0.72 -13.56
CA ASN A 72 8.12 -1.98 -13.45
C ASN A 72 9.51 -1.81 -12.81
N PHE A 73 9.60 -1.01 -11.74
CA PHE A 73 10.83 -0.78 -10.99
C PHE A 73 10.75 -1.36 -9.58
N ASP A 74 11.89 -1.82 -9.08
CA ASP A 74 12.04 -2.25 -7.70
C ASP A 74 12.08 -1.02 -6.78
N MET A 75 11.36 -1.09 -5.67
CA MET A 75 11.38 -0.06 -4.64
C MET A 75 12.59 -0.29 -3.74
N THR A 76 13.52 0.66 -3.76
CA THR A 76 14.79 0.59 -3.02
C THR A 76 14.86 1.65 -1.93
N LEU A 77 15.42 1.29 -0.79
CA LEU A 77 15.81 2.24 0.26
C LEU A 77 17.02 3.06 -0.19
N SER A 78 17.27 4.17 0.51
CA SER A 78 18.46 5.01 0.29
C SER A 78 19.79 4.28 0.49
N ASN A 79 19.80 3.16 1.21
CA ASN A 79 20.97 2.29 1.40
C ASN A 79 21.14 1.25 0.27
N GLY A 80 20.29 1.28 -0.76
CA GLY A 80 20.34 0.36 -1.91
C GLY A 80 19.59 -0.96 -1.72
N ASN A 81 19.02 -1.23 -0.54
CA ASN A 81 18.27 -2.46 -0.30
C ASN A 81 16.88 -2.40 -0.96
N VAL A 82 16.52 -3.44 -1.70
CA VAL A 82 15.17 -3.61 -2.26
C VAL A 82 14.19 -3.96 -1.13
N ILE A 83 13.17 -3.12 -0.96
CA ILE A 83 12.05 -3.35 -0.04
C ILE A 83 11.01 -4.24 -0.73
N PHE A 84 10.60 -3.83 -1.92
CA PHE A 84 9.64 -4.53 -2.75
C PHE A 84 10.18 -4.61 -4.16
N SER A 85 10.20 -5.81 -4.73
CA SER A 85 10.36 -5.98 -6.16
C SER A 85 9.19 -5.35 -6.92
N SER A 86 9.39 -5.11 -8.22
CA SER A 86 8.32 -4.62 -9.10
C SER A 86 7.08 -5.54 -9.11
N GLU A 87 7.27 -6.85 -8.97
CA GLU A 87 6.17 -7.81 -8.88
C GLU A 87 5.43 -7.69 -7.55
N GLU A 88 6.15 -7.62 -6.42
CA GLU A 88 5.55 -7.36 -5.12
C GLU A 88 4.78 -6.03 -5.12
N CYS A 89 5.29 -4.99 -5.78
CA CYS A 89 4.57 -3.73 -5.92
C CYS A 89 3.24 -3.92 -6.68
N ARG A 90 3.23 -4.73 -7.76
CA ARG A 90 2.00 -5.08 -8.53
C ARG A 90 0.98 -5.83 -7.68
N GLU A 91 1.43 -6.78 -6.88
CA GLU A 91 0.56 -7.55 -5.99
C GLU A 91 0.00 -6.67 -4.86
N ILE A 92 0.87 -5.95 -4.15
CA ILE A 92 0.50 -5.06 -3.05
C ILE A 92 -0.52 -4.02 -3.53
N GLN A 93 -0.30 -3.37 -4.68
CA GLN A 93 -1.27 -2.37 -5.18
C GLN A 93 -2.65 -2.97 -5.41
N LYS A 94 -2.72 -4.19 -5.96
CA LYS A 94 -3.98 -4.86 -6.28
C LYS A 94 -4.73 -5.25 -5.01
N GLU A 95 -4.02 -5.78 -4.03
CA GLU A 95 -4.61 -6.19 -2.76
C GLU A 95 -5.06 -5.00 -1.92
N VAL A 96 -4.23 -3.96 -1.82
CA VAL A 96 -4.55 -2.74 -1.10
C VAL A 96 -5.75 -2.07 -1.74
N TRP A 97 -5.80 -1.91 -3.06
CA TRP A 97 -6.99 -1.38 -3.73
C TRP A 97 -8.24 -2.21 -3.46
N SER A 98 -8.14 -3.53 -3.45
CA SER A 98 -9.25 -4.42 -3.09
C SER A 98 -9.76 -4.12 -1.67
N VAL A 99 -8.87 -3.90 -0.69
CA VAL A 99 -9.24 -3.52 0.68
C VAL A 99 -9.86 -2.12 0.74
N LEU A 100 -9.22 -1.12 0.13
CA LEU A 100 -9.71 0.26 0.06
C LEU A 100 -11.14 0.34 -0.50
N ILE A 101 -11.39 -0.35 -1.61
CA ILE A 101 -12.69 -0.34 -2.29
C ILE A 101 -13.73 -1.13 -1.50
N LYS A 102 -13.41 -2.35 -1.06
CA LYS A 102 -14.41 -3.24 -0.45
C LYS A 102 -14.75 -2.86 0.98
N LYS A 103 -13.76 -2.45 1.77
CA LYS A 103 -13.92 -2.18 3.20
C LYS A 103 -14.19 -0.71 3.47
N TYR A 104 -13.38 0.16 2.89
CA TYR A 104 -13.39 1.59 3.19
C TYR A 104 -14.20 2.44 2.20
N ARG A 105 -14.67 1.83 1.10
CA ARG A 105 -15.36 2.54 0.01
C ARG A 105 -14.50 3.67 -0.57
N LEU A 106 -13.18 3.48 -0.58
CA LEU A 106 -12.20 4.38 -1.15
C LEU A 106 -11.74 3.82 -2.50
N GLY A 107 -11.84 4.63 -3.55
CA GLY A 107 -11.34 4.32 -4.88
C GLY A 107 -10.44 5.44 -5.39
N PRO A 108 -9.67 5.18 -6.46
CA PRO A 108 -8.90 6.23 -7.11
C PRO A 108 -9.83 7.31 -7.66
N THR A 109 -9.51 8.58 -7.41
CA THR A 109 -10.22 9.73 -7.98
C THR A 109 -9.78 10.02 -9.41
N GLU A 110 -8.56 9.62 -9.78
CA GLU A 110 -8.01 9.73 -11.13
C GLU A 110 -7.40 8.38 -11.55
N LEU A 111 -7.82 7.88 -12.72
CA LEU A 111 -7.16 6.76 -13.39
C LEU A 111 -5.99 7.35 -14.18
N ILE A 112 -4.75 7.15 -13.71
CA ILE A 112 -3.57 7.46 -14.51
C ILE A 112 -3.47 6.38 -15.60
N THR A 113 -4.08 6.63 -16.75
CA THR A 113 -3.80 5.87 -17.96
C THR A 113 -2.34 6.12 -18.35
N PRO A 114 -1.53 5.08 -18.63
CA PRO A 114 -0.18 5.29 -19.13
C PRO A 114 -0.27 6.19 -20.37
N SER A 115 0.51 7.27 -20.41
CA SER A 115 0.69 8.04 -21.63
C SER A 115 1.22 7.07 -22.68
N THR A 116 0.40 6.74 -23.67
CA THR A 116 0.88 6.14 -24.92
C THR A 116 1.81 7.16 -25.52
N SER A 117 3.10 7.02 -25.23
CA SER A 117 4.17 7.62 -26.02
C SER A 117 4.05 7.02 -27.40
N THR A 118 3.30 7.68 -28.28
CA THR A 118 3.52 7.54 -29.72
C THR A 118 4.93 8.03 -29.96
N ALA A 119 5.84 7.07 -30.13
CA ALA A 119 7.14 7.34 -30.73
C ALA A 119 6.85 7.82 -32.17
N ASP A 120 7.15 9.09 -32.42
CA ASP A 120 7.46 9.60 -33.77
C ASP A 120 8.95 9.36 -34.06
#